data_AF-A0A8S3UL29-F1
#
_entry.id   AF-A0A8S3UL29-F1
#
_cell.length_a   1.000
_cell.length_b   1.000
_cell.length_c   1.000
_cell.angle_alpha   90.00
_cell.angle_beta   90.00
_cell.angle_gamma   90.00
#
_symmetry.space_group_name_H-M   'P 1'
#
loop_
_entity.id
_entity.type
_entity.pdbx_description
1 polymer ?
#
loop_
_entity_poly.entity_id
_entity_poly.type
_entity_poly.pdbx_seq_one_letter_code
_entity_poly.pdbx_strand_id
1 'polypeptide(L)'
;MVSKQNILASVINSLTTIDNRLKKEIEQMKEKQKLTESKLSSFETEVTNYSDIAKGIQMKDCNDANRTIHKSGVYHIYPSGAPGYKVYCDMDTDDGGWTVFQYRSGGLVSFHTKLWKDYKNGFGEVRNDRVHQLTGLGNNVLRIYFEDWEGNSRYAVFNTFSVGDEVSNYMLSYGSYSGNAGNSLANNVKFTTADRQNDSRRKGSNCALNIVYGGPWWYPNSCGSSDLNGEYVNGALDGFLEFLKAAGHNIYLTGHNIKTFDCHILINTLKSVGKTEELKKCVEGFVDTRLLFKINNPDLKSFSQVNLIKTLMNCSYDAHDALEDVIYLQKLLDFTNIRIADPKFSTATFTVQTAYFSHDQIILTKLNLPSLREFIDQKVISIGIAHKIASSNLNKSSLLLAFSRGQEEGIRQLFSEECCNQGPRVTKSSKIIRAVSNFIKQHLTERNDRVHQLTGLGNNVLRIYLEDWEGNSRYAVFNKNFLADRQNDGDGKGNNCAKNHYGGPWWYSYSCGYSDLNGEYVKGGKGVSGGKGVIWSGWKTFSYSMKVTKMMIRKK
;
A
#
# COMPACT_ATOMS: atom_id res chain seq x y z
N MET A 1 41.15 12.50 46.67
CA MET A 1 39.84 12.15 47.26
C MET A 1 38.81 13.28 47.20
N VAL A 2 39.21 14.56 47.37
CA VAL A 2 38.32 15.74 47.40
C VAL A 2 37.45 15.93 46.15
N SER A 3 37.94 15.57 44.95
CA SER A 3 37.18 15.76 43.69
C SER A 3 35.96 14.82 43.52
N LYS A 4 35.99 13.59 44.08
CA LYS A 4 34.87 12.65 43.96
C LYS A 4 33.71 12.99 44.90
N GLN A 5 34.00 13.54 46.09
CA GLN A 5 32.97 14.00 47.03
C GLN A 5 32.19 15.21 46.49
N ASN A 6 32.86 16.14 45.81
CA ASN A 6 32.20 17.31 45.22
C ASN A 6 31.28 16.94 44.04
N ILE A 7 31.66 15.94 43.23
CA ILE A 7 30.80 15.42 42.15
C ILE A 7 29.57 14.72 42.74
N LEU A 8 29.76 13.90 43.78
CA LEU A 8 28.65 13.20 44.43
C LEU A 8 27.65 14.18 45.05
N ALA A 9 28.13 15.24 45.72
CA ALA A 9 27.27 16.27 46.29
C ALA A 9 26.48 17.04 45.21
N SER A 10 27.11 17.34 44.06
CA SER A 10 26.44 17.98 42.92
C SER A 10 25.35 17.09 42.31
N VAL A 11 25.61 15.78 42.20
CA VAL A 11 24.62 14.83 41.67
C VAL A 11 23.43 14.70 42.62
N ILE A 12 23.69 14.62 43.94
CA ILE A 12 22.62 14.56 44.94
C ILE A 12 21.74 15.80 44.87
N ASN A 13 22.31 17.01 44.82
CA ASN A 13 21.53 18.24 44.72
C ASN A 13 20.67 18.30 43.44
N SER A 14 21.21 17.85 42.30
CA SER A 14 20.45 17.76 41.05
C SER A 14 19.29 16.77 41.17
N LEU A 15 19.52 15.60 41.78
CA LEU A 15 18.47 14.59 42.00
C LEU A 15 17.39 15.11 42.95
N THR A 16 17.74 15.80 44.03
CA THR A 16 16.76 16.41 44.95
C THR A 16 15.93 17.50 44.26
N THR A 17 16.54 18.27 43.36
CA THR A 17 15.83 19.29 42.57
C THR A 17 14.83 18.65 41.61
N ILE A 18 15.20 17.54 40.97
CA ILE A 18 14.32 16.77 40.07
C ILE A 18 13.16 16.14 40.85
N ASP A 19 13.43 15.52 42.00
CA ASP A 19 12.41 14.91 42.86
C ASP A 19 11.36 15.94 43.32
N ASN A 20 11.81 17.14 43.71
CA ASN A 20 10.91 18.23 44.09
C ASN A 20 10.06 18.74 42.91
N ARG A 21 10.59 18.80 41.69
CA ARG A 21 9.80 19.13 40.49
C ARG A 21 8.76 18.07 40.18
N LEU A 22 9.15 16.79 40.23
CA LEU A 22 8.23 15.67 39.98
C LEU A 22 7.08 15.65 40.99
N LYS A 23 7.36 15.88 42.28
CA LYS A 23 6.32 15.97 43.32
C LYS A 23 5.33 17.10 43.04
N LYS A 24 5.81 18.26 42.58
CA LYS A 24 4.95 19.41 42.25
C LYS A 24 4.07 19.12 41.03
N GLU A 25 4.61 18.48 40.00
CA GLU A 25 3.86 18.07 38.82
C GLU A 25 2.79 17.01 39.16
N ILE A 26 3.10 16.06 40.03
CA ILE A 26 2.15 15.05 40.54
C ILE A 26 0.97 15.72 41.25
N GLU A 27 1.21 16.69 42.13
CA GLU A 27 0.11 17.39 42.81
C GLU A 27 -0.76 18.21 41.84
N GLN A 28 -0.16 18.86 40.84
CA GLN A 28 -0.92 19.55 39.79
C GLN A 28 -1.79 18.59 38.97
N MET A 29 -1.29 17.38 38.70
CA MET A 29 -2.08 16.35 38.01
C MET A 29 -3.25 15.86 38.87
N LYS A 30 -3.06 15.66 40.17
CA LYS A 30 -4.14 15.27 41.09
C LYS A 30 -5.25 16.31 41.17
N GLU A 31 -4.91 17.60 41.22
CA GLU A 31 -5.91 18.67 41.21
C GLU A 31 -6.72 18.71 39.91
N LYS A 32 -6.06 18.52 38.75
CA LYS A 32 -6.73 18.41 37.45
C LYS A 32 -7.63 17.18 37.39
N GLN A 33 -7.21 16.05 37.93
CA GLN A 33 -8.02 14.83 38.01
C GLN A 33 -9.30 15.09 38.81
N LYS A 34 -9.18 15.70 40.01
CA LYS A 34 -10.32 16.02 40.86
C LYS A 34 -11.33 16.97 40.20
N LEU A 35 -10.83 17.96 39.45
CA LEU A 35 -11.69 18.87 38.67
C LEU A 35 -12.42 18.12 37.55
N THR A 36 -11.75 17.15 36.91
CA THR A 36 -12.32 16.33 35.84
C THR A 36 -13.41 15.40 36.38
N GLU A 37 -13.17 14.75 37.51
CA GLU A 37 -14.15 13.90 38.21
C GLU A 37 -15.39 14.69 38.64
N SER A 38 -15.21 15.91 39.16
CA SER A 38 -16.33 16.79 39.52
C SER A 38 -17.18 17.19 38.30
N LYS A 39 -16.54 17.50 37.16
CA LYS A 39 -17.25 17.79 35.90
C LYS A 39 -18.00 16.57 35.38
N LEU A 40 -17.39 15.38 35.47
CA LEU A 40 -18.01 14.13 35.07
C LEU A 40 -19.28 13.85 35.90
N SER A 41 -19.22 14.03 37.21
CA SER A 41 -20.39 13.88 38.10
C SER A 41 -21.53 14.85 37.76
N SER A 42 -21.22 16.13 37.46
CA SER A 42 -22.25 17.08 37.02
C SER A 42 -22.89 16.68 35.69
N PHE A 43 -22.10 16.14 34.76
CA PHE A 43 -22.57 15.68 33.46
C PHE A 43 -23.44 14.42 33.57
N GLU A 44 -23.06 13.47 34.44
CA GLU A 44 -23.86 12.27 34.73
C GLU A 44 -25.24 12.61 35.30
N THR A 45 -25.32 13.65 36.13
CA THR A 45 -26.58 14.14 36.71
C THR A 45 -27.49 14.73 35.63
N GLU A 46 -26.92 15.50 34.70
CA GLU A 46 -27.65 16.08 33.56
C GLU A 46 -28.16 14.97 32.60
N VAL A 47 -27.33 13.97 32.30
CA VAL A 47 -27.70 12.81 31.47
C VAL A 47 -28.83 11.99 32.08
N THR A 48 -28.82 11.82 33.41
CA THR A 48 -29.89 11.08 34.12
C THR A 48 -31.25 11.77 33.94
N ASN A 49 -31.26 13.10 34.03
CA ASN A 49 -32.46 13.92 33.88
C ASN A 49 -33.07 13.83 32.46
N TYR A 50 -32.23 13.81 31.42
CA TYR A 50 -32.68 13.56 30.04
C TYR A 50 -33.17 12.12 29.82
N SER A 51 -32.56 11.14 30.51
CA SER A 51 -32.98 9.73 30.42
C SER A 51 -34.40 9.50 30.98
N ASP A 52 -34.79 10.26 32.01
CA ASP A 52 -36.12 10.16 32.62
C ASP A 52 -37.22 10.76 31.73
N ILE A 53 -36.90 11.78 30.93
CA ILE A 53 -37.80 12.33 29.90
C ILE A 53 -37.98 11.35 28.73
N ALA A 54 -36.94 10.59 28.37
CA ALA A 54 -36.96 9.63 27.27
C ALA A 54 -37.70 8.30 27.59
N LYS A 55 -37.88 7.94 28.87
CA LYS A 55 -38.49 6.66 29.30
C LYS A 55 -39.94 6.43 28.81
N GLY A 56 -40.65 7.46 28.37
CA GLY A 56 -42.01 7.34 27.82
C GLY A 56 -42.08 7.08 26.30
N ILE A 57 -40.98 7.21 25.55
CA ILE A 57 -40.97 7.15 24.08
C ILE A 57 -39.89 6.16 23.64
N GLN A 58 -40.29 5.00 23.13
CA GLN A 58 -39.35 4.04 22.51
C GLN A 58 -38.89 4.59 21.15
N MET A 59 -37.77 5.31 21.16
CA MET A 59 -37.15 5.87 19.95
C MET A 59 -36.49 4.74 19.17
N LYS A 60 -36.84 4.56 17.89
CA LYS A 60 -36.31 3.44 17.09
C LYS A 60 -34.87 3.66 16.67
N ASP A 61 -34.49 4.90 16.45
CA ASP A 61 -33.16 5.33 16.01
C ASP A 61 -32.87 6.78 16.45
N CYS A 62 -31.73 7.32 16.03
CA CYS A 62 -31.36 8.71 16.31
C CYS A 62 -32.20 9.75 15.57
N ASN A 63 -32.88 9.38 14.48
CA ASN A 63 -33.74 10.31 13.76
C ASN A 63 -35.05 10.55 14.52
N ASP A 64 -35.62 9.50 15.13
CA ASP A 64 -36.69 9.65 16.12
C ASP A 64 -36.23 10.51 17.30
N ALA A 65 -34.98 10.34 17.73
CA ALA A 65 -34.40 11.12 18.82
C ALA A 65 -34.24 12.60 18.51
N ASN A 66 -33.81 12.92 17.30
CA ASN A 66 -33.59 14.28 16.86
C ASN A 66 -34.88 15.11 16.77
N ARG A 67 -36.06 14.48 16.77
CA ARG A 67 -37.35 15.22 16.82
C ARG A 67 -37.61 15.87 18.17
N THR A 68 -36.93 15.42 19.22
CA THR A 68 -37.14 15.89 20.59
C THR A 68 -35.85 16.40 21.22
N ILE A 69 -34.73 15.72 21.00
CA ILE A 69 -33.44 16.00 21.64
C ILE A 69 -32.41 16.34 20.55
N HIS A 70 -32.21 17.63 20.30
CA HIS A 70 -31.29 18.20 19.30
C HIS A 70 -29.84 18.33 19.81
N LYS A 71 -29.34 17.35 20.56
CA LYS A 71 -27.99 17.39 21.16
C LYS A 71 -27.24 16.11 20.84
N SER A 72 -26.05 16.21 20.26
CA SER A 72 -25.22 15.02 20.02
C SER A 72 -24.85 14.31 21.34
N GLY A 73 -24.78 12.99 21.30
CA GLY A 73 -24.49 12.19 22.51
C GLY A 73 -24.86 10.72 22.39
N VAL A 74 -24.76 10.00 23.50
CA VAL A 74 -25.12 8.57 23.56
C VAL A 74 -26.58 8.41 23.96
N TYR A 75 -27.35 7.70 23.13
CA TYR A 75 -28.78 7.45 23.31
C TYR A 75 -29.07 5.96 23.36
N HIS A 76 -30.15 5.58 24.05
CA HIS A 76 -30.67 4.21 24.03
C HIS A 76 -31.81 4.13 23.01
N ILE A 77 -31.67 3.25 22.01
CA ILE A 77 -32.63 3.09 20.91
C ILE A 77 -33.24 1.68 20.89
N TYR A 78 -34.43 1.56 20.29
CA TYR A 78 -35.23 0.32 20.24
C TYR A 78 -35.69 -0.01 18.79
N PRO A 79 -34.77 -0.31 17.85
CA PRO A 79 -35.11 -0.52 16.44
C PRO A 79 -36.21 -1.58 16.21
N SER A 80 -36.20 -2.67 16.99
CA SER A 80 -37.19 -3.75 16.91
C SER A 80 -38.00 -3.92 18.21
N GLY A 81 -38.11 -2.86 19.02
CA GLY A 81 -38.65 -2.94 20.38
C GLY A 81 -37.61 -3.40 21.41
N ALA A 82 -38.07 -3.78 22.60
CA ALA A 82 -37.19 -4.19 23.69
C ALA A 82 -36.62 -5.62 23.50
N PRO A 83 -35.36 -5.89 23.89
CA PRO A 83 -34.41 -4.96 24.51
C PRO A 83 -33.71 -4.05 23.49
N GLY A 84 -33.55 -2.78 23.84
CA GLY A 84 -32.81 -1.80 23.05
C GLY A 84 -31.29 -1.86 23.28
N TYR A 85 -30.57 -0.91 22.69
CA TYR A 85 -29.13 -0.74 22.92
C TYR A 85 -28.69 0.71 22.79
N LYS A 86 -27.50 1.00 23.32
CA LYS A 86 -26.87 2.32 23.22
C LYS A 86 -26.20 2.51 21.86
N VAL A 87 -26.31 3.73 21.32
CA VAL A 87 -25.63 4.22 20.11
C VAL A 87 -25.22 5.68 20.31
N TYR A 88 -24.24 6.16 19.55
CA TYR A 88 -23.96 7.59 19.46
C TYR A 88 -24.84 8.20 18.36
N CYS A 89 -25.55 9.28 18.72
CA CYS A 89 -26.33 10.09 17.79
C CYS A 89 -25.60 11.41 17.51
N ASP A 90 -25.36 11.68 16.23
CA ASP A 90 -24.91 12.99 15.76
C ASP A 90 -26.14 13.80 15.34
N MET A 91 -26.41 14.85 16.12
CA MET A 91 -27.52 15.79 15.93
C MET A 91 -27.08 17.11 15.29
N ASP A 92 -25.79 17.29 15.05
CA ASP A 92 -25.21 18.57 14.62
C ASP A 92 -24.96 18.58 13.10
N THR A 93 -24.61 17.44 12.51
CA THR A 93 -24.30 17.32 11.07
C THR A 93 -25.56 17.24 10.21
N ASP A 94 -25.65 18.05 9.14
CA ASP A 94 -26.70 18.01 8.10
C ASP A 94 -28.11 17.70 8.67
N ASP A 95 -28.64 18.65 9.46
CA ASP A 95 -29.95 18.59 10.15
C ASP A 95 -30.09 17.51 11.25
N GLY A 96 -29.03 16.73 11.51
CA GLY A 96 -28.95 15.79 12.63
C GLY A 96 -29.74 14.50 12.45
N GLY A 97 -29.80 13.69 13.51
CA GLY A 97 -30.52 12.41 13.52
C GLY A 97 -29.71 11.23 12.99
N TRP A 98 -28.39 11.38 12.88
CA TRP A 98 -27.51 10.34 12.37
C TRP A 98 -27.18 9.32 13.44
N THR A 99 -27.47 8.04 13.17
CA THR A 99 -27.04 6.93 14.03
C THR A 99 -25.64 6.48 13.61
N VAL A 100 -24.64 6.72 14.46
CA VAL A 100 -23.25 6.34 14.18
C VAL A 100 -23.05 4.86 14.50
N PHE A 101 -22.77 4.05 13.48
CA PHE A 101 -22.51 2.61 13.62
C PHE A 101 -21.04 2.22 13.34
N GLN A 102 -20.22 3.16 12.88
CA GLN A 102 -18.80 2.96 12.59
C GLN A 102 -18.08 4.30 12.75
N TYR A 103 -16.98 4.31 13.51
CA TYR A 103 -16.16 5.50 13.73
C TYR A 103 -14.69 5.11 13.86
N ARG A 104 -13.80 5.82 13.15
CA ARG A 104 -12.34 5.63 13.20
C ARG A 104 -11.66 6.93 13.62
N SER A 105 -10.97 6.91 14.75
CA SER A 105 -10.08 7.98 15.19
C SER A 105 -8.96 7.39 16.05
N GLY A 106 -7.72 7.83 15.83
CA GLY A 106 -6.56 7.52 16.69
C GLY A 106 -6.09 6.05 16.75
N GLY A 107 -6.76 5.10 16.07
CA GLY A 107 -6.27 3.72 15.91
C GLY A 107 -6.30 2.81 17.14
N LEU A 108 -6.95 3.23 18.24
CA LEU A 108 -6.97 2.50 19.51
C LEU A 108 -7.66 1.12 19.43
N VAL A 109 -8.56 0.93 18.47
CA VAL A 109 -9.24 -0.34 18.21
C VAL A 109 -8.78 -0.87 16.86
N SER A 110 -8.23 -2.08 16.84
CA SER A 110 -7.92 -2.78 15.60
C SER A 110 -9.20 -3.32 14.97
N PHE A 111 -9.43 -2.97 13.71
CA PHE A 111 -10.51 -3.48 12.86
C PHE A 111 -10.02 -4.59 11.93
N HIS A 112 -8.73 -4.54 11.56
CA HIS A 112 -8.09 -5.44 10.61
C HIS A 112 -7.96 -6.87 11.14
N THR A 113 -7.64 -7.01 12.43
CA THR A 113 -7.40 -8.33 13.06
C THR A 113 -8.67 -9.04 13.52
N LYS A 114 -9.85 -8.44 13.30
CA LYS A 114 -11.14 -8.96 13.76
C LYS A 114 -11.71 -9.99 12.77
N LEU A 115 -12.22 -11.09 13.30
CA LEU A 115 -12.77 -12.20 12.53
C LEU A 115 -14.28 -12.04 12.32
N TRP A 116 -14.90 -12.96 11.56
CA TRP A 116 -16.34 -12.92 11.28
C TRP A 116 -17.20 -12.79 12.54
N LYS A 117 -16.89 -13.60 13.55
CA LYS A 117 -17.60 -13.61 14.84
C LYS A 117 -17.56 -12.25 15.54
N ASP A 118 -16.44 -11.52 15.41
CA ASP A 118 -16.27 -10.21 16.03
C ASP A 118 -17.13 -9.16 15.32
N TYR A 119 -17.17 -9.13 13.99
CA TYR A 119 -18.04 -8.21 13.24
C TYR A 119 -19.53 -8.52 13.44
N LYS A 120 -19.89 -9.80 13.62
CA LYS A 120 -21.25 -10.21 13.94
C LYS A 120 -21.68 -9.78 15.34
N ASN A 121 -20.89 -10.12 16.36
CA ASN A 121 -21.24 -9.89 17.77
C ASN A 121 -20.94 -8.47 18.24
N GLY A 122 -20.03 -7.80 17.53
CA GLY A 122 -19.62 -6.42 17.68
C GLY A 122 -18.32 -6.22 18.45
N PHE A 123 -17.61 -5.14 18.11
CA PHE A 123 -16.45 -4.62 18.84
C PHE A 123 -16.42 -3.09 18.71
N GLY A 124 -16.20 -2.39 19.82
CA GLY A 124 -16.49 -0.95 19.87
C GLY A 124 -17.96 -0.68 19.49
N GLU A 125 -18.19 0.26 18.58
CA GLU A 125 -19.53 0.59 18.07
C GLU A 125 -19.97 -0.27 16.86
N VAL A 126 -19.04 -1.02 16.26
CA VAL A 126 -19.32 -1.77 15.02
C VAL A 126 -19.98 -3.09 15.36
N ARG A 127 -21.12 -3.37 14.71
CA ARG A 127 -21.79 -4.68 14.76
C ARG A 127 -22.72 -4.89 13.56
N ASN A 128 -22.41 -5.85 12.70
CA ASN A 128 -23.15 -6.09 11.45
C ASN A 128 -24.62 -6.43 11.69
N ASP A 129 -24.95 -7.19 12.73
CA ASP A 129 -26.34 -7.50 13.07
C ASP A 129 -27.16 -6.24 13.40
N ARG A 130 -26.55 -5.24 14.03
CA ARG A 130 -27.21 -3.95 14.33
C ARG A 130 -27.37 -3.11 13.08
N VAL A 131 -26.36 -3.08 12.20
CA VAL A 131 -26.47 -2.36 10.92
C VAL A 131 -27.57 -2.98 10.06
N HIS A 132 -27.64 -4.31 9.98
CA HIS A 132 -28.73 -5.00 9.31
C HIS A 132 -30.10 -4.61 9.91
N GLN A 133 -30.23 -4.67 11.24
CA GLN A 133 -31.47 -4.33 11.93
C GLN A 133 -31.92 -2.88 11.68
N LEU A 134 -31.01 -1.92 11.82
CA LEU A 134 -31.27 -0.50 11.55
C LEU A 134 -31.68 -0.29 10.09
N THR A 135 -30.96 -0.91 9.16
CA THR A 135 -31.23 -0.73 7.74
C THR A 135 -32.48 -1.45 7.23
N GLY A 136 -32.94 -2.47 7.96
CA GLY A 136 -34.19 -3.19 7.71
C GLY A 136 -35.46 -2.38 8.00
N LEU A 137 -35.35 -1.23 8.68
CA LEU A 137 -36.48 -0.35 8.98
C LEU A 137 -37.00 0.43 7.75
N GLY A 138 -36.29 0.35 6.61
CA GLY A 138 -36.67 0.96 5.34
C GLY A 138 -36.07 2.36 5.09
N ASN A 139 -35.88 2.71 3.81
CA ASN A 139 -35.42 4.02 3.31
C ASN A 139 -34.28 4.70 4.11
N ASN A 140 -33.21 3.96 4.38
CA ASN A 140 -32.04 4.51 5.06
C ASN A 140 -31.12 5.26 4.11
N VAL A 141 -30.50 6.33 4.61
CA VAL A 141 -29.45 7.07 3.91
C VAL A 141 -28.13 6.80 4.63
N LEU A 142 -27.10 6.39 3.88
CA LEU A 142 -25.75 6.31 4.41
C LEU A 142 -25.01 7.60 4.12
N ARG A 143 -24.42 8.20 5.14
CA ARG A 143 -23.42 9.26 5.02
C ARG A 143 -22.08 8.75 5.52
N ILE A 144 -21.02 9.03 4.78
CA ILE A 144 -19.63 8.77 5.18
C ILE A 144 -18.90 10.10 5.18
N TYR A 145 -18.31 10.44 6.32
CA TYR A 145 -17.45 11.59 6.51
C TYR A 145 -15.98 11.16 6.47
N PHE A 146 -15.14 11.98 5.86
CA PHE A 146 -13.70 11.79 5.74
C PHE A 146 -12.99 13.06 6.16
N GLU A 147 -11.88 12.91 6.86
CA GLU A 147 -10.97 14.00 7.19
C GLU A 147 -9.54 13.51 6.98
N ASP A 148 -8.72 14.32 6.30
CA ASP A 148 -7.29 14.05 6.18
C ASP A 148 -6.48 14.69 7.32
N TRP A 149 -5.20 14.37 7.39
CA TRP A 149 -4.31 14.85 8.45
C TRP A 149 -4.02 16.36 8.40
N GLU A 150 -4.41 17.04 7.31
CA GLU A 150 -4.29 18.48 7.16
C GLU A 150 -5.60 19.19 7.57
N GLY A 151 -6.61 18.43 8.02
CA GLY A 151 -7.92 18.93 8.43
C GLY A 151 -8.87 19.18 7.25
N ASN A 152 -8.53 18.77 6.03
CA ASN A 152 -9.46 18.87 4.91
C ASN A 152 -10.50 17.76 5.00
N SER A 153 -11.77 18.12 4.83
CA SER A 153 -12.88 17.18 4.93
C SER A 153 -13.60 16.94 3.61
N ARG A 154 -14.13 15.72 3.46
CA ARG A 154 -14.97 15.29 2.33
C ARG A 154 -16.09 14.40 2.83
N TYR A 155 -17.13 14.23 2.02
CA TYR A 155 -18.24 13.36 2.35
C TYR A 155 -18.80 12.61 1.12
N ALA A 156 -19.42 11.47 1.40
CA ALA A 156 -20.18 10.66 0.46
C ALA A 156 -21.55 10.34 1.04
N VAL A 157 -22.60 10.45 0.23
CA VAL A 157 -23.98 10.11 0.60
C VAL A 157 -24.51 9.08 -0.39
N PHE A 158 -25.17 8.06 0.14
CA PHE A 158 -25.84 7.02 -0.63
C PHE A 158 -27.28 6.88 -0.17
N ASN A 159 -28.25 7.05 -1.07
CA ASN A 159 -29.65 6.80 -0.73
C ASN A 159 -29.95 5.29 -0.71
N THR A 160 -31.06 4.91 -0.06
CA THR A 160 -31.56 3.53 0.01
C THR A 160 -30.50 2.50 0.40
N PHE A 161 -29.70 2.81 1.44
CA PHE A 161 -28.66 1.95 1.97
C PHE A 161 -29.25 0.79 2.77
N SER A 162 -28.77 -0.42 2.52
CA SER A 162 -29.17 -1.63 3.23
C SER A 162 -28.05 -2.64 3.36
N VAL A 163 -28.02 -3.34 4.50
CA VAL A 163 -27.15 -4.48 4.74
C VAL A 163 -28.04 -5.71 4.99
N GLY A 164 -27.79 -6.80 4.27
CA GLY A 164 -28.49 -8.07 4.45
C GLY A 164 -28.18 -8.76 5.77
N ASP A 165 -28.85 -9.87 6.04
CA ASP A 165 -28.61 -10.72 7.21
C ASP A 165 -27.34 -11.59 7.08
N GLU A 166 -27.04 -12.40 8.10
CA GLU A 166 -25.88 -13.30 8.06
C GLU A 166 -26.00 -14.37 6.95
N VAL A 167 -27.21 -14.84 6.65
CA VAL A 167 -27.47 -15.88 5.63
C VAL A 167 -27.09 -15.37 4.24
N SER A 168 -27.40 -14.11 3.95
CA SER A 168 -26.97 -13.40 2.74
C SER A 168 -25.52 -12.93 2.79
N ASN A 169 -24.78 -13.23 3.86
CA ASN A 169 -23.40 -12.78 4.15
C ASN A 169 -23.29 -11.25 4.26
N TYR A 170 -24.26 -10.62 4.93
CA TYR A 170 -24.35 -9.18 5.14
C TYR A 170 -24.18 -8.40 3.84
N MET A 171 -24.89 -8.80 2.78
CA MET A 171 -24.75 -8.18 1.47
C MET A 171 -25.07 -6.69 1.53
N LEU A 172 -24.17 -5.85 1.02
CA LEU A 172 -24.32 -4.40 0.95
C LEU A 172 -25.04 -4.02 -0.35
N SER A 173 -26.08 -3.20 -0.23
CA SER A 173 -26.78 -2.57 -1.34
C SER A 173 -27.07 -1.11 -1.05
N TYR A 174 -26.93 -0.25 -2.06
CA TYR A 174 -27.28 1.17 -1.98
C TYR A 174 -27.74 1.69 -3.35
N GLY A 175 -28.41 2.85 -3.37
CA GLY A 175 -28.93 3.51 -4.56
C GLY A 175 -27.98 4.55 -5.18
N SER A 176 -28.47 5.75 -5.45
CA SER A 176 -27.68 6.84 -6.03
C SER A 176 -26.69 7.43 -5.03
N TYR A 177 -25.53 7.83 -5.55
CA TYR A 177 -24.46 8.52 -4.85
C TYR A 177 -24.54 10.05 -5.03
N SER A 178 -24.20 10.79 -3.99
CA SER A 178 -23.87 12.22 -4.04
C SER A 178 -22.72 12.56 -3.07
N GLY A 179 -22.15 13.76 -3.18
CA GLY A 179 -21.04 14.23 -2.35
C GLY A 179 -19.78 14.58 -3.13
N ASN A 180 -18.68 14.84 -2.41
CA ASN A 180 -17.43 15.38 -2.96
C ASN A 180 -16.21 14.48 -2.71
N ALA A 181 -16.41 13.28 -2.16
CA ALA A 181 -15.35 12.29 -1.91
C ALA A 181 -15.03 11.36 -3.11
N GLY A 182 -15.86 11.37 -4.15
CA GLY A 182 -15.88 10.32 -5.19
C GLY A 182 -16.62 9.06 -4.73
N ASN A 183 -17.22 8.33 -5.68
CA ASN A 183 -17.88 7.06 -5.36
C ASN A 183 -16.89 5.90 -5.44
N SER A 184 -16.51 5.39 -4.27
CA SER A 184 -15.59 4.27 -4.16
C SER A 184 -16.14 3.10 -3.34
N LEU A 185 -17.43 3.12 -2.97
CA LEU A 185 -18.08 2.03 -2.25
C LEU A 185 -18.61 0.99 -3.24
N ALA A 186 -18.26 -0.28 -3.05
CA ALA A 186 -18.79 -1.35 -3.89
C ALA A 186 -20.28 -1.58 -3.60
N ASN A 187 -21.05 -1.90 -4.63
CA ASN A 187 -22.49 -2.13 -4.52
C ASN A 187 -22.84 -3.59 -4.85
N ASN A 188 -23.85 -4.14 -4.18
CA ASN A 188 -24.33 -5.52 -4.34
C ASN A 188 -23.23 -6.57 -4.15
N VAL A 189 -22.42 -6.40 -3.10
CA VAL A 189 -21.30 -7.30 -2.74
C VAL A 189 -21.44 -7.81 -1.31
N LYS A 190 -20.82 -8.96 -1.03
CA LYS A 190 -20.88 -9.63 0.27
C LYS A 190 -19.75 -9.18 1.19
N PHE A 191 -20.00 -9.20 2.50
CA PHE A 191 -18.98 -8.89 3.49
C PHE A 191 -17.96 -10.02 3.59
N THR A 192 -16.67 -9.69 3.70
CA THR A 192 -15.57 -10.66 3.73
C THR A 192 -14.64 -10.38 4.90
N THR A 193 -14.21 -11.43 5.60
CA THR A 193 -13.18 -11.39 6.67
C THR A 193 -12.02 -12.33 6.35
N ALA A 194 -10.96 -12.30 7.14
CA ALA A 194 -9.81 -13.20 6.98
C ALA A 194 -10.20 -14.69 7.02
N ASP A 195 -11.16 -15.04 7.89
CA ASP A 195 -11.65 -16.40 8.13
C ASP A 195 -12.87 -16.80 7.28
N ARG A 196 -13.53 -15.86 6.59
CA ARG A 196 -14.70 -16.12 5.74
C ARG A 196 -14.64 -15.35 4.43
N GLN A 197 -14.15 -16.02 3.38
CA GLN A 197 -14.02 -15.46 2.03
C GLN A 197 -15.38 -15.43 1.30
N ASN A 198 -15.95 -14.25 1.12
CA ASN A 198 -17.15 -14.04 0.30
C ASN A 198 -16.91 -13.08 -0.88
N ASP A 199 -15.66 -12.65 -1.10
CA ASP A 199 -15.27 -11.85 -2.25
C ASP A 199 -15.29 -12.69 -3.54
N SER A 200 -15.38 -12.01 -4.68
CA SER A 200 -15.56 -12.64 -6.00
C SER A 200 -14.24 -12.98 -6.71
N ARG A 201 -13.11 -13.09 -5.98
CA ARG A 201 -11.82 -13.47 -6.57
C ARG A 201 -11.78 -14.96 -6.92
N ARG A 202 -10.89 -15.33 -7.84
CA ARG A 202 -10.58 -16.74 -8.15
C ARG A 202 -10.07 -17.46 -6.88
N LYS A 203 -10.42 -18.75 -6.73
CA LYS A 203 -9.99 -19.61 -5.62
C LYS A 203 -8.51 -19.42 -5.29
N GLY A 204 -8.21 -18.98 -4.07
CA GLY A 204 -6.84 -18.82 -3.54
C GLY A 204 -6.40 -17.38 -3.24
N SER A 205 -7.25 -16.36 -3.42
CA SER A 205 -6.92 -14.97 -3.06
C SER A 205 -8.09 -14.31 -2.35
N ASN A 206 -8.00 -14.15 -1.03
CA ASN A 206 -8.96 -13.43 -0.19
C ASN A 206 -8.53 -11.95 -0.08
N CYS A 207 -9.42 -11.01 -0.39
CA CYS A 207 -9.15 -9.57 -0.29
C CYS A 207 -8.81 -9.14 1.14
N ALA A 208 -9.45 -9.73 2.15
CA ALA A 208 -9.26 -9.40 3.55
C ALA A 208 -7.89 -9.84 4.11
N LEU A 209 -7.18 -10.75 3.41
CA LEU A 209 -5.83 -11.19 3.80
C LEU A 209 -4.71 -10.31 3.23
N ASN A 210 -5.03 -9.25 2.48
CA ASN A 210 -4.02 -8.38 1.91
C ASN A 210 -3.48 -7.41 2.98
N ILE A 211 -2.21 -7.56 3.36
CA ILE A 211 -1.56 -6.71 4.38
C ILE A 211 -1.38 -5.25 3.92
N VAL A 212 -1.46 -4.97 2.61
CA VAL A 212 -1.18 -3.63 2.06
C VAL A 212 -2.45 -2.77 1.91
N TYR A 213 -3.60 -3.37 1.57
CA TYR A 213 -4.88 -2.68 1.32
C TYR A 213 -6.10 -3.55 1.68
N GLY A 214 -5.94 -4.40 2.67
CA GLY A 214 -6.95 -5.37 3.08
C GLY A 214 -7.37 -5.21 4.53
N GLY A 215 -8.50 -5.84 4.83
CA GLY A 215 -9.18 -5.83 6.10
C GLY A 215 -10.58 -6.40 5.91
N PRO A 216 -11.40 -6.47 6.96
CA PRO A 216 -12.77 -6.95 6.81
C PRO A 216 -13.68 -5.90 6.14
N TRP A 217 -14.13 -6.17 4.92
CA TRP A 217 -14.88 -5.20 4.11
C TRP A 217 -15.78 -5.82 3.02
N TRP A 218 -16.56 -4.95 2.37
CA TRP A 218 -17.33 -5.23 1.16
C TRP A 218 -16.48 -4.95 -0.10
N TYR A 219 -15.80 -5.99 -0.60
CA TYR A 219 -14.87 -5.82 -1.71
C TYR A 219 -15.51 -6.04 -3.09
N PRO A 220 -15.15 -5.21 -4.10
CA PRO A 220 -15.43 -5.51 -5.50
C PRO A 220 -14.48 -6.60 -6.02
N ASN A 221 -14.76 -7.13 -7.22
CA ASN A 221 -13.99 -8.23 -7.84
C ASN A 221 -12.47 -8.01 -7.91
N SER A 222 -12.01 -6.75 -7.94
CA SER A 222 -10.58 -6.41 -8.01
C SER A 222 -9.87 -6.30 -6.66
N CYS A 223 -10.59 -6.26 -5.53
CA CYS A 223 -10.13 -5.72 -4.24
C CYS A 223 -9.60 -4.27 -4.40
N GLY A 224 -10.08 -3.31 -3.61
CA GLY A 224 -9.50 -1.96 -3.57
C GLY A 224 -10.25 -0.90 -4.36
N SER A 225 -11.38 -0.47 -3.79
CA SER A 225 -11.99 0.82 -4.10
C SER A 225 -12.11 1.66 -2.83
N SER A 226 -12.46 1.05 -1.71
CA SER A 226 -12.44 1.64 -0.37
C SER A 226 -12.08 0.57 0.66
N ASP A 227 -11.49 0.99 1.78
CA ASP A 227 -11.24 0.12 2.94
C ASP A 227 -11.26 0.93 4.24
N LEU A 228 -12.46 1.27 4.71
CA LEU A 228 -12.64 2.09 5.91
C LEU A 228 -12.36 1.32 7.21
N ASN A 229 -12.26 -0.01 7.12
CA ASN A 229 -11.90 -0.90 8.21
C ASN A 229 -10.42 -1.33 8.15
N GLY A 230 -9.66 -0.76 7.22
CA GLY A 230 -8.22 -0.96 7.11
C GLY A 230 -7.45 -0.54 8.36
N GLU A 231 -6.19 -0.95 8.40
CA GLU A 231 -5.30 -0.71 9.55
C GLU A 231 -5.01 0.79 9.75
N TYR A 232 -5.01 1.22 11.02
CA TYR A 232 -4.69 2.60 11.40
C TYR A 232 -3.18 2.76 11.56
N VAL A 233 -2.48 2.61 10.44
CA VAL A 233 -1.02 2.45 10.39
C VAL A 233 -0.26 3.60 11.04
N ASN A 234 -0.78 4.83 10.97
CA ASN A 234 -0.07 6.02 11.41
C ASN A 234 0.10 6.08 12.95
N GLY A 235 -0.97 5.81 13.70
CA GLY A 235 -0.99 5.92 15.17
C GLY A 235 -0.24 4.78 15.88
N ALA A 236 -0.32 3.55 15.36
CA ALA A 236 0.49 2.44 15.88
C ALA A 236 1.99 2.72 15.70
N LEU A 237 2.36 3.32 14.57
CA LEU A 237 3.73 3.68 14.28
C LEU A 237 4.22 4.87 15.10
N ASP A 238 3.35 5.83 15.43
CA ASP A 238 3.66 6.88 16.41
C ASP A 238 4.05 6.29 17.76
N GLY A 239 3.19 5.44 18.34
CA GLY A 239 3.47 4.80 19.62
C GLY A 239 4.75 3.96 19.59
N PHE A 240 5.01 3.25 18.49
CA PHE A 240 6.25 2.51 18.31
C PHE A 240 7.48 3.43 18.26
N LEU A 241 7.44 4.52 17.49
CA LEU A 241 8.55 5.47 17.40
C LEU A 241 8.78 6.20 18.73
N GLU A 242 7.72 6.54 19.47
CA GLU A 242 7.82 7.08 20.83
C GLU A 242 8.48 6.10 21.80
N PHE A 243 8.09 4.82 21.75
CA PHE A 243 8.75 3.75 22.51
C PHE A 243 10.25 3.66 22.19
N LEU A 244 10.63 3.71 20.91
CA LEU A 244 12.04 3.70 20.51
C LEU A 244 12.78 4.96 21.02
N LYS A 245 12.18 6.15 20.89
CA LYS A 245 12.76 7.40 21.41
C LYS A 245 12.97 7.34 22.92
N ALA A 246 12.04 6.73 23.66
CA ALA A 246 12.14 6.54 25.10
C ALA A 246 13.23 5.54 25.51
N ALA A 247 13.54 4.55 24.66
CA ALA A 247 14.58 3.56 24.91
C ALA A 247 16.02 4.11 24.79
N GLY A 248 16.22 5.29 24.17
CA GLY A 248 17.50 6.00 24.10
C GLY A 248 18.28 5.75 22.80
N HIS A 249 19.59 5.47 22.90
CA HIS A 249 20.50 5.30 21.77
C HIS A 249 21.02 3.85 21.66
N ASN A 250 21.65 3.50 20.54
CA ASN A 250 22.17 2.15 20.23
C ASN A 250 21.09 1.06 20.08
N ILE A 251 19.97 1.40 19.45
CA ILE A 251 18.85 0.47 19.29
C ILE A 251 19.07 -0.42 18.07
N TYR A 252 19.00 -1.73 18.29
CA TYR A 252 19.00 -2.74 17.24
C TYR A 252 17.69 -3.51 17.24
N LEU A 253 16.95 -3.44 16.12
CA LEU A 253 15.71 -4.19 15.97
C LEU A 253 16.03 -5.65 15.66
N THR A 254 15.61 -6.54 16.56
CA THR A 254 15.96 -7.96 16.52
C THR A 254 14.73 -8.77 16.14
N GLY A 255 14.87 -9.67 15.17
CA GLY A 255 13.78 -10.55 14.76
C GLY A 255 14.29 -11.80 14.06
N HIS A 256 13.46 -12.84 14.07
CA HIS A 256 13.82 -14.12 13.46
C HIS A 256 13.58 -14.07 11.95
N ASN A 257 14.66 -14.18 11.17
CA ASN A 257 14.61 -14.04 9.70
C ASN A 257 14.17 -12.63 9.23
N ILE A 258 14.36 -11.63 10.09
CA ILE A 258 13.91 -10.24 9.92
C ILE A 258 14.37 -9.62 8.60
N LYS A 259 15.55 -10.01 8.09
CA LYS A 259 16.13 -9.45 6.85
C LYS A 259 15.29 -9.75 5.61
N THR A 260 14.46 -10.79 5.65
CA THR A 260 13.61 -11.21 4.52
C THR A 260 12.12 -11.04 4.78
N PHE A 261 11.72 -10.75 6.01
CA PHE A 261 10.31 -10.65 6.42
C PHE A 261 10.02 -9.28 7.05
N ASP A 262 10.16 -9.14 8.37
CA ASP A 262 9.56 -8.02 9.10
C ASP A 262 10.15 -6.65 8.73
N CYS A 263 11.44 -6.59 8.38
CA CYS A 263 12.05 -5.31 8.00
C CYS A 263 11.40 -4.70 6.76
N HIS A 264 10.94 -5.52 5.81
CA HIS A 264 10.31 -5.01 4.59
C HIS A 264 8.90 -4.53 4.84
N ILE A 265 8.18 -5.18 5.77
CA ILE A 265 6.85 -4.76 6.20
C ILE A 265 6.99 -3.41 6.90
N LEU A 266 7.86 -3.33 7.92
CA LEU A 266 8.11 -2.08 8.67
C LEU A 266 8.52 -0.93 7.76
N ILE A 267 9.47 -1.15 6.83
CA ILE A 267 9.93 -0.09 5.91
C ILE A 267 8.82 0.33 4.95
N ASN A 268 8.03 -0.62 4.41
CA ASN A 268 6.90 -0.29 3.55
C ASN A 268 5.90 0.62 4.27
N THR A 269 5.58 0.24 5.51
CA THR A 269 4.67 0.95 6.42
C THR A 269 5.19 2.34 6.77
N LEU A 270 6.48 2.49 7.06
CA LEU A 270 7.11 3.79 7.30
C LEU A 270 7.12 4.70 6.08
N LYS A 271 7.31 4.13 4.89
CA LYS A 271 7.29 4.88 3.62
C LYS A 271 5.88 5.39 3.30
N SER A 272 4.84 4.58 3.53
CA SER A 272 3.46 4.97 3.22
C SER A 272 2.93 6.13 4.05
N VAL A 273 3.50 6.35 5.25
CA VAL A 273 3.11 7.44 6.17
C VAL A 273 4.20 8.51 6.33
N GLY A 274 5.27 8.48 5.53
CA GLY A 274 6.29 9.52 5.52
C GLY A 274 7.24 9.56 6.73
N LYS A 275 7.27 8.53 7.57
CA LYS A 275 8.05 8.50 8.84
C LYS A 275 9.41 7.79 8.75
N THR A 276 9.90 7.58 7.54
CA THR A 276 11.19 6.90 7.29
C THR A 276 12.36 7.56 8.00
N GLU A 277 12.41 8.89 8.07
CA GLU A 277 13.52 9.62 8.72
C GLU A 277 13.50 9.50 10.24
N GLU A 278 12.33 9.28 10.85
CA GLU A 278 12.23 9.09 12.30
C GLU A 278 12.83 7.77 12.73
N LEU A 279 12.56 6.68 11.99
CA LEU A 279 13.17 5.38 12.27
C LEU A 279 14.69 5.45 12.14
N LYS A 280 15.20 6.07 11.07
CA LYS A 280 16.65 6.21 10.82
C LYS A 280 17.40 6.94 11.93
N LYS A 281 16.72 7.84 12.66
CA LYS A 281 17.30 8.56 13.80
C LYS A 281 17.32 7.73 15.09
N CYS A 282 16.41 6.78 15.22
CA CYS A 282 16.24 6.01 16.46
C CYS A 282 16.96 4.65 16.41
N VAL A 283 17.09 4.05 15.22
CA VAL A 283 17.58 2.68 15.05
C VAL A 283 18.95 2.68 14.36
N GLU A 284 19.93 1.98 14.94
CA GLU A 284 21.28 1.81 14.37
C GLU A 284 21.32 0.69 13.33
N GLY A 285 20.57 -0.39 13.57
CA GLY A 285 20.56 -1.52 12.69
C GLY A 285 19.57 -2.60 13.10
N PHE A 286 19.71 -3.75 12.45
CA PHE A 286 18.85 -4.91 12.60
C PHE A 286 19.69 -6.16 12.89
N VAL A 287 19.10 -7.12 13.59
CA VAL A 287 19.73 -8.39 13.95
C VAL A 287 18.84 -9.53 13.49
N ASP A 288 19.34 -10.34 12.55
CA ASP A 288 18.67 -11.55 12.08
C ASP A 288 19.05 -12.76 12.93
N THR A 289 18.14 -13.14 13.84
CA THR A 289 18.45 -14.21 14.80
C THR A 289 18.56 -15.58 14.12
N ARG A 290 17.98 -15.78 12.94
CA ARG A 290 18.13 -17.04 12.20
C ARG A 290 19.59 -17.22 11.76
N LEU A 291 20.23 -16.16 11.27
CA LEU A 291 21.66 -16.19 10.94
C LEU A 291 22.51 -16.35 12.20
N LEU A 292 22.13 -15.67 13.27
CA LEU A 292 22.80 -15.76 14.55
C LEU A 292 22.82 -17.22 15.07
N PHE A 293 21.67 -17.89 15.09
CA PHE A 293 21.59 -19.29 15.56
C PHE A 293 22.33 -20.24 14.62
N LYS A 294 22.39 -19.93 13.32
CA LYS A 294 23.18 -20.69 12.35
C LYS A 294 24.68 -20.60 12.59
N ILE A 295 25.17 -19.42 12.99
CA ILE A 295 26.58 -19.23 13.37
C ILE A 295 26.88 -19.96 14.69
N ASN A 296 25.98 -19.87 15.66
CA ASN A 296 26.21 -20.44 16.99
C ASN A 296 25.97 -21.96 17.07
N ASN A 297 25.13 -22.53 16.20
CA ASN A 297 24.73 -23.94 16.21
C ASN A 297 24.75 -24.53 14.79
N PRO A 298 25.92 -24.62 14.13
CA PRO A 298 26.01 -24.96 12.72
C PRO A 298 25.48 -26.37 12.37
N ASP A 299 25.47 -27.29 13.35
CA ASP A 299 25.09 -28.69 13.15
C ASP A 299 23.57 -28.93 13.16
N LEU A 300 22.76 -27.92 13.48
CA LEU A 300 21.31 -28.06 13.48
C LEU A 300 20.77 -28.21 12.06
N LYS A 301 19.82 -29.15 11.89
CA LYS A 301 19.17 -29.42 10.59
C LYS A 301 18.16 -28.36 10.18
N SER A 302 17.63 -27.60 11.14
CA SER A 302 16.61 -26.59 10.93
C SER A 302 16.84 -25.40 11.84
N PHE A 303 16.62 -24.20 11.28
CA PHE A 303 16.78 -22.93 11.97
C PHE A 303 15.49 -22.11 12.00
N SER A 304 14.33 -22.71 11.72
CA SER A 304 13.05 -22.03 12.01
C SER A 304 12.87 -21.91 13.52
N GLN A 305 12.33 -20.80 14.00
CA GLN A 305 12.09 -20.54 15.43
C GLN A 305 11.40 -21.72 16.15
N VAL A 306 10.34 -22.28 15.58
CA VAL A 306 9.63 -23.46 16.14
C VAL A 306 10.56 -24.64 16.37
N ASN A 307 11.38 -24.98 15.38
CA ASN A 307 12.35 -26.07 15.52
C ASN A 307 13.46 -25.73 16.51
N LEU A 308 13.94 -24.47 16.55
CA LEU A 308 14.96 -24.06 17.51
C LEU A 308 14.45 -24.18 18.96
N ILE A 309 13.23 -23.73 19.23
CA ILE A 309 12.59 -23.85 20.55
C ILE A 309 12.37 -25.32 20.90
N LYS A 310 11.86 -26.12 19.96
CA LYS A 310 11.66 -27.55 20.17
C LYS A 310 12.97 -28.27 20.45
N THR A 311 14.04 -27.98 19.70
CA THR A 311 15.31 -28.70 19.81
C THR A 311 16.15 -28.22 20.99
N LEU A 312 16.19 -26.92 21.28
CA LEU A 312 17.06 -26.35 22.31
C LEU A 312 16.37 -26.27 23.67
N MET A 313 15.07 -25.99 23.71
CA MET A 313 14.31 -25.77 24.95
C MET A 313 13.32 -26.90 25.28
N ASN A 314 13.14 -27.86 24.36
CA ASN A 314 12.22 -28.99 24.51
C ASN A 314 10.76 -28.57 24.81
N CYS A 315 10.29 -27.49 24.19
CA CYS A 315 8.91 -27.01 24.33
C CYS A 315 8.28 -26.64 22.98
N SER A 316 6.97 -26.44 22.99
CA SER A 316 6.19 -25.91 21.88
C SER A 316 5.49 -24.62 22.30
N TYR A 317 5.12 -23.80 21.32
CA TYR A 317 4.36 -22.57 21.52
C TYR A 317 3.43 -22.35 20.32
N ASP A 318 2.51 -21.40 20.44
CA ASP A 318 1.58 -21.05 19.37
C ASP A 318 2.27 -20.19 18.32
N ALA A 319 2.93 -20.85 17.37
CA ALA A 319 3.62 -20.17 16.27
C ALA A 319 2.60 -19.47 15.35
N HIS A 320 3.00 -18.33 14.78
CA HIS A 320 2.13 -17.44 14.00
C HIS A 320 1.20 -16.53 14.82
N ASP A 321 1.31 -16.54 16.14
CA ASP A 321 0.91 -15.42 16.99
C ASP A 321 2.10 -14.49 17.20
N ALA A 322 1.96 -13.20 16.84
CA ALA A 322 3.07 -12.25 16.83
C ALA A 322 3.63 -11.97 18.23
N LEU A 323 2.77 -11.97 19.27
CA LEU A 323 3.20 -11.71 20.64
C LEU A 323 3.95 -12.92 21.19
N GLU A 324 3.41 -14.13 20.99
CA GLU A 324 4.06 -15.37 21.37
C GLU A 324 5.39 -15.58 20.64
N ASP A 325 5.45 -15.26 19.33
CA ASP A 325 6.68 -15.30 18.55
C ASP A 325 7.78 -14.41 19.16
N VAL A 326 7.45 -13.20 19.61
CA VAL A 326 8.43 -12.30 20.25
C VAL A 326 8.83 -12.80 21.64
N ILE A 327 7.86 -13.23 22.46
CA ILE A 327 8.11 -13.74 23.82
C ILE A 327 9.03 -14.95 23.77
N TYR A 328 8.76 -15.91 22.89
CA TYR A 328 9.57 -17.12 22.79
C TYR A 328 10.92 -16.88 22.11
N LEU A 329 11.02 -15.91 21.20
CA LEU A 329 12.31 -15.48 20.68
C LEU A 329 13.20 -14.90 21.79
N GLN A 330 12.63 -14.07 22.68
CA GLN A 330 13.34 -13.54 23.85
C GLN A 330 13.82 -14.68 24.76
N LYS A 331 12.92 -15.61 25.13
CA LYS A 331 13.29 -16.78 25.95
C LYS A 331 14.41 -17.61 25.32
N LEU A 332 14.39 -17.78 24.00
CA LEU A 332 15.42 -18.53 23.28
C LEU A 332 16.78 -17.83 23.31
N LEU A 333 16.80 -16.49 23.15
CA LEU A 333 18.02 -15.70 23.26
C LEU A 333 18.61 -15.77 24.68
N ASP A 334 17.74 -15.67 25.70
CA ASP A 334 18.15 -15.77 27.11
C ASP A 334 18.71 -17.17 27.43
N PHE A 335 18.03 -18.23 26.97
CA PHE A 335 18.45 -19.62 27.18
C PHE A 335 19.82 -19.92 26.55
N THR A 336 20.08 -19.37 25.37
CA THR A 336 21.33 -19.61 24.63
C THR A 336 22.48 -18.70 25.07
N ASN A 337 22.22 -17.70 25.93
CA ASN A 337 23.19 -16.74 26.44
C ASN A 337 24.03 -16.07 25.33
N ILE A 338 23.38 -15.79 24.20
CA ILE A 338 24.03 -15.19 23.05
C ILE A 338 24.21 -13.70 23.29
N ARG A 339 25.44 -13.22 23.12
CA ARG A 339 25.76 -11.79 23.14
C ARG A 339 25.87 -11.24 21.72
N ILE A 340 24.84 -10.53 21.28
CA ILE A 340 24.74 -9.97 19.92
C ILE A 340 25.93 -9.05 19.57
N ALA A 341 26.52 -8.38 20.56
CA ALA A 341 27.69 -7.51 20.38
C ALA A 341 29.00 -8.24 20.04
N ASP A 342 29.04 -9.58 20.09
CA ASP A 342 30.22 -10.36 19.72
C ASP A 342 30.53 -10.21 18.21
N PRO A 343 31.75 -9.80 17.81
CA PRO A 343 32.14 -9.62 16.41
C PRO A 343 31.88 -10.84 15.52
N LYS A 344 31.85 -12.05 16.08
CA LYS A 344 31.53 -13.27 15.31
C LYS A 344 30.12 -13.25 14.70
N PHE A 345 29.22 -12.44 15.26
CA PHE A 345 27.83 -12.28 14.76
C PHE A 345 27.65 -11.09 13.82
N SER A 346 28.72 -10.41 13.40
CA SER A 346 28.65 -9.28 12.46
C SER A 346 27.85 -9.58 11.19
N THR A 347 27.89 -10.81 10.68
CA THR A 347 27.13 -11.23 9.48
C THR A 347 25.62 -11.43 9.73
N ALA A 348 25.20 -11.56 10.99
CA ALA A 348 23.79 -11.57 11.39
C ALA A 348 23.23 -10.15 11.57
N THR A 349 24.09 -9.14 11.65
CA THR A 349 23.71 -7.74 11.79
C THR A 349 23.73 -7.00 10.45
N PHE A 350 22.82 -6.04 10.26
CA PHE A 350 22.82 -5.19 9.06
C PHE A 350 22.31 -3.78 9.36
N THR A 351 22.81 -2.80 8.63
CA THR A 351 22.49 -1.39 8.85
C THR A 351 21.07 -1.05 8.36
N VAL A 352 20.52 0.06 8.87
CA VAL A 352 19.25 0.60 8.36
C VAL A 352 19.32 0.85 6.85
N GLN A 353 20.42 1.42 6.36
CA GLN A 353 20.62 1.64 4.92
C GLN A 353 20.54 0.33 4.11
N THR A 354 21.12 -0.75 4.63
CA THR A 354 21.06 -2.08 3.98
C THR A 354 19.63 -2.63 3.98
N ALA A 355 18.86 -2.39 5.04
CA ALA A 355 17.46 -2.78 5.13
C ALA A 355 16.60 -2.08 4.06
N TYR A 356 16.76 -0.75 3.92
CA TYR A 356 16.08 0.04 2.89
C TYR A 356 16.47 -0.39 1.47
N PHE A 357 17.77 -0.59 1.23
CA PHE A 357 18.24 -1.10 -0.06
C PHE A 357 17.63 -2.47 -0.39
N SER A 358 17.65 -3.41 0.56
CA SER A 358 17.06 -4.75 0.39
C SER A 358 15.55 -4.67 0.08
N HIS A 359 14.83 -3.80 0.80
CA HIS A 359 13.41 -3.54 0.56
C HIS A 359 13.14 -3.03 -0.87
N ASP A 360 13.91 -2.03 -1.32
CA ASP A 360 13.75 -1.44 -2.65
C ASP A 360 14.05 -2.46 -3.76
N GLN A 361 15.07 -3.30 -3.55
CA GLN A 361 15.39 -4.41 -4.47
C GLN A 361 14.24 -5.41 -4.60
N ILE A 362 13.54 -5.73 -3.50
CA ILE A 362 12.38 -6.64 -3.54
C ILE A 362 11.22 -6.02 -4.31
N ILE A 363 10.93 -4.73 -4.09
CA ILE A 363 9.88 -4.02 -4.83
C ILE A 363 10.19 -4.02 -6.33
N LEU A 364 11.40 -3.61 -6.71
CA LEU A 364 11.83 -3.60 -8.11
C LEU A 364 11.75 -4.99 -8.74
N THR A 365 12.16 -6.02 -8.00
CA THR A 365 12.05 -7.40 -8.46
C THR A 365 10.60 -7.80 -8.72
N LYS A 366 9.68 -7.51 -7.79
CA LYS A 366 8.24 -7.81 -7.95
C LYS A 366 7.63 -7.11 -9.17
N LEU A 367 8.04 -5.87 -9.43
CA LEU A 367 7.57 -5.08 -10.58
C LEU A 367 8.11 -5.60 -11.92
N ASN A 368 9.40 -5.93 -11.99
CA ASN A 368 10.08 -6.23 -13.25
C ASN A 368 10.02 -7.72 -13.64
N LEU A 369 10.00 -8.64 -12.66
CA LEU A 369 10.06 -10.08 -12.91
C LEU A 369 8.93 -10.62 -13.81
N PRO A 370 7.66 -10.16 -13.72
CA PRO A 370 6.59 -10.61 -14.61
C PRO A 370 6.91 -10.41 -16.11
N SER A 371 7.65 -9.35 -16.46
CA SER A 371 8.04 -9.08 -17.84
C SER A 371 9.02 -10.12 -18.41
N LEU A 372 9.73 -10.84 -17.54
CA LEU A 372 10.76 -11.82 -17.88
C LEU A 372 10.20 -13.25 -17.95
N ARG A 373 8.91 -13.43 -17.69
CA ARG A 373 8.26 -14.75 -17.58
C ARG A 373 8.44 -15.60 -18.83
N GLU A 374 8.34 -15.00 -20.00
CA GLU A 374 8.54 -15.68 -21.27
C GLU A 374 9.95 -16.27 -21.44
N PHE A 375 10.98 -15.56 -20.94
CA PHE A 375 12.36 -16.06 -20.96
C PHE A 375 12.54 -17.25 -20.00
N ILE A 376 11.79 -17.27 -18.90
CA ILE A 376 11.81 -18.36 -17.92
C ILE A 376 11.07 -19.58 -18.46
N ASP A 377 9.85 -19.38 -18.97
CA ASP A 377 8.97 -20.44 -19.46
C ASP A 377 9.59 -21.17 -20.67
N GLN A 378 10.27 -20.42 -21.55
CA GLN A 378 11.04 -20.98 -22.67
C GLN A 378 12.44 -21.45 -22.28
N LYS A 379 12.78 -21.49 -20.98
CA LYS A 379 14.05 -21.97 -20.43
C LYS A 379 15.30 -21.26 -20.99
N VAL A 380 15.15 -20.00 -21.42
CA VAL A 380 16.27 -19.16 -21.89
C VAL A 380 17.18 -18.78 -20.73
N ILE A 381 16.56 -18.44 -19.59
CA ILE A 381 17.22 -18.10 -18.34
C ILE A 381 16.56 -18.83 -17.17
N SER A 382 17.31 -19.09 -16.12
CA SER A 382 16.73 -19.60 -14.88
C SER A 382 15.99 -18.50 -14.12
N ILE A 383 15.09 -18.90 -13.22
CA ILE A 383 14.39 -17.97 -12.32
C ILE A 383 15.37 -17.12 -11.51
N GLY A 384 16.51 -17.68 -11.08
CA GLY A 384 17.54 -16.95 -10.35
C GLY A 384 18.23 -15.85 -11.17
N ILE A 385 18.47 -16.09 -12.47
CA ILE A 385 18.99 -15.06 -13.37
C ILE A 385 17.92 -13.99 -13.63
N ALA A 386 16.66 -14.39 -13.83
CA ALA A 386 15.56 -13.46 -13.99
C ALA A 386 15.39 -12.55 -12.75
N HIS A 387 15.55 -13.09 -11.54
CA HIS A 387 15.58 -12.31 -10.30
C HIS A 387 16.71 -11.27 -10.30
N LYS A 388 17.94 -11.63 -10.70
CA LYS A 388 19.06 -10.69 -10.79
C LYS A 388 18.83 -9.56 -11.81
N ILE A 389 18.23 -9.90 -12.97
CA ILE A 389 17.83 -8.90 -13.97
C ILE A 389 16.80 -7.96 -13.35
N ALA A 390 15.73 -8.50 -12.76
CA ALA A 390 14.63 -7.72 -12.18
C ALA A 390 15.06 -6.83 -11.01
N SER A 391 15.92 -7.34 -10.11
CA SER A 391 16.44 -6.60 -8.96
C SER A 391 17.38 -5.47 -9.40
N SER A 392 18.11 -5.67 -10.50
CA SER A 392 18.96 -4.65 -11.14
C SER A 392 18.18 -3.55 -11.87
N ASN A 393 16.88 -3.44 -11.62
CA ASN A 393 15.94 -2.56 -12.28
C ASN A 393 15.90 -2.74 -13.81
N LEU A 394 16.02 -3.98 -14.28
CA LEU A 394 15.91 -4.33 -15.70
C LEU A 394 14.66 -5.17 -15.94
N ASN A 395 14.03 -4.95 -17.08
CA ASN A 395 12.86 -5.71 -17.53
C ASN A 395 13.02 -6.07 -19.02
N LYS A 396 12.04 -6.79 -19.59
CA LYS A 396 12.08 -7.18 -21.01
C LYS A 396 12.33 -6.00 -21.94
N SER A 397 11.71 -4.84 -21.69
CA SER A 397 11.92 -3.64 -22.52
C SER A 397 13.35 -3.11 -22.44
N SER A 398 13.97 -3.12 -21.25
CA SER A 398 15.38 -2.79 -21.07
C SER A 398 16.29 -3.70 -21.91
N LEU A 399 16.00 -5.01 -21.95
CA LEU A 399 16.76 -5.97 -22.73
C LEU A 399 16.58 -5.75 -24.24
N LEU A 400 15.34 -5.53 -24.69
CA LEU A 400 15.06 -5.20 -26.10
C LEU A 400 15.78 -3.94 -26.54
N LEU A 401 15.79 -2.91 -25.70
CA LEU A 401 16.49 -1.66 -25.98
C LEU A 401 18.00 -1.86 -26.08
N ALA A 402 18.61 -2.55 -25.10
CA ALA A 402 20.03 -2.86 -25.13
C ALA A 402 20.42 -3.68 -26.37
N PHE A 403 19.60 -4.68 -26.73
CA PHE A 403 19.78 -5.46 -27.95
C PHE A 403 19.61 -4.62 -29.22
N SER A 404 18.65 -3.68 -29.26
CA SER A 404 18.49 -2.80 -30.44
C SER A 404 19.70 -1.87 -30.65
N ARG A 405 20.37 -1.45 -29.57
CA ARG A 405 21.51 -0.54 -29.59
C ARG A 405 22.82 -1.21 -29.95
N GLY A 406 23.03 -2.45 -29.53
CA GLY A 406 24.33 -3.14 -29.66
C GLY A 406 24.24 -4.64 -29.92
N GLN A 407 23.06 -5.16 -30.25
CA GLN A 407 22.80 -6.60 -30.45
C GLN A 407 23.28 -7.41 -29.22
N GLU A 408 23.97 -8.54 -29.43
CA GLU A 408 24.53 -9.34 -28.32
C GLU A 408 25.49 -8.53 -27.44
N GLU A 409 26.26 -7.61 -28.03
CA GLU A 409 27.23 -6.79 -27.28
C GLU A 409 26.53 -5.77 -26.37
N GLY A 410 25.38 -5.25 -26.79
CA GLY A 410 24.55 -4.38 -25.95
C GLY A 410 24.03 -5.12 -24.71
N ILE A 411 23.60 -6.38 -24.86
CA ILE A 411 23.23 -7.23 -23.72
C ILE A 411 24.44 -7.54 -22.85
N ARG A 412 25.61 -7.82 -23.45
CA ARG A 412 26.85 -8.10 -22.72
C ARG A 412 27.25 -6.93 -21.83
N GLN A 413 27.28 -5.71 -22.38
CA GLN A 413 27.62 -4.50 -21.65
C GLN A 413 26.65 -4.27 -20.48
N LEU A 414 25.34 -4.39 -20.75
CA LEU A 414 24.32 -4.23 -19.72
C LEU A 414 24.46 -5.25 -18.58
N PHE A 415 24.70 -6.52 -18.89
CA PHE A 415 24.79 -7.57 -17.87
C PHE A 415 26.11 -7.59 -17.12
N SER A 416 27.18 -7.08 -17.73
CA SER A 416 28.54 -7.14 -17.21
C SER A 416 28.98 -5.85 -16.50
N GLU A 417 28.18 -4.78 -16.58
CA GLU A 417 28.39 -3.52 -15.85
C GLU A 417 28.72 -3.80 -14.38
N GLU A 418 29.79 -3.20 -13.85
CA GLU A 418 30.18 -3.44 -12.47
C GLU A 418 29.34 -2.58 -11.52
N CYS A 419 28.68 -3.24 -10.56
CA CYS A 419 27.89 -2.55 -9.55
C CYS A 419 28.49 -2.72 -8.16
N CYS A 420 28.80 -1.59 -7.51
CA CYS A 420 29.01 -1.47 -6.07
C CYS A 420 30.01 -2.46 -5.45
N ASN A 421 31.11 -2.77 -6.16
CA ASN A 421 32.14 -3.73 -5.71
C ASN A 421 31.64 -5.17 -5.47
N GLN A 422 30.46 -5.54 -5.99
CA GLN A 422 29.82 -6.85 -5.79
C GLN A 422 29.87 -7.74 -7.05
N GLY A 423 30.59 -7.31 -8.09
CA GLY A 423 30.73 -8.03 -9.36
C GLY A 423 29.78 -7.51 -10.45
N PRO A 424 29.50 -8.34 -11.47
CA PRO A 424 28.68 -7.93 -12.61
C PRO A 424 27.21 -7.72 -12.21
N ARG A 425 26.57 -6.70 -12.79
CA ARG A 425 25.17 -6.32 -12.59
C ARG A 425 24.22 -7.52 -12.69
N VAL A 426 24.44 -8.40 -13.67
CA VAL A 426 23.67 -9.65 -13.80
C VAL A 426 24.59 -10.86 -13.92
N THR A 427 25.43 -10.92 -14.96
CA THR A 427 26.32 -12.06 -15.26
C THR A 427 27.33 -11.72 -16.36
N LYS A 428 28.53 -12.31 -16.29
CA LYS A 428 29.53 -12.30 -17.39
C LYS A 428 29.44 -13.57 -18.27
N SER A 429 28.45 -14.44 -18.07
CA SER A 429 28.33 -15.72 -18.79
C SER A 429 27.92 -15.52 -20.25
N SER A 430 28.85 -15.77 -21.18
CA SER A 430 28.59 -15.71 -22.63
C SER A 430 27.48 -16.64 -23.08
N LYS A 431 27.27 -17.79 -22.41
CA LYS A 431 26.18 -18.73 -22.73
C LYS A 431 24.81 -18.08 -22.48
N ILE A 432 24.65 -17.41 -21.34
CA ILE A 432 23.39 -16.74 -20.96
C ILE A 432 23.15 -15.53 -21.87
N ILE A 433 24.19 -14.71 -22.08
CA ILE A 433 24.12 -13.50 -22.92
C ILE A 433 23.67 -13.87 -24.35
N ARG A 434 24.29 -14.91 -24.94
CA ARG A 434 23.91 -15.39 -26.27
C ARG A 434 22.50 -15.97 -26.32
N ALA A 435 22.09 -16.73 -25.30
CA ALA A 435 20.74 -17.29 -25.23
C ALA A 435 19.67 -16.19 -25.19
N VAL A 436 19.84 -15.17 -24.35
CA VAL A 436 18.94 -14.01 -24.28
C VAL A 436 18.92 -13.25 -25.61
N SER A 437 20.08 -13.03 -26.22
CA SER A 437 20.23 -12.32 -27.49
C SER A 437 19.53 -13.04 -28.65
N ASN A 438 19.73 -14.36 -28.77
CA ASN A 438 19.08 -15.17 -29.79
C ASN A 438 17.57 -15.21 -29.63
N PHE A 439 17.09 -15.35 -28.39
CA PHE A 439 15.67 -15.30 -28.09
C PHE A 439 15.04 -13.97 -28.55
N ILE A 440 15.67 -12.85 -28.21
CA ILE A 440 15.21 -11.51 -28.62
C ILE A 440 15.20 -11.38 -30.15
N LYS A 441 16.27 -11.84 -30.83
CA LYS A 441 16.38 -11.80 -32.29
C LYS A 441 15.22 -12.54 -32.98
N GLN A 442 14.88 -13.74 -32.49
CA GLN A 442 13.78 -14.54 -33.03
C GLN A 442 12.42 -13.84 -32.86
N HIS A 443 12.14 -13.31 -31.66
CA HIS A 443 10.85 -12.70 -31.34
C HIS A 443 10.68 -11.27 -31.89
N LEU A 444 11.76 -10.56 -32.23
CA LEU A 444 11.70 -9.29 -32.96
C LEU A 444 11.37 -9.49 -34.45
N THR A 445 11.85 -10.58 -35.05
CA THR A 445 11.60 -10.90 -36.46
C THR A 445 10.11 -11.22 -36.68
N GLU A 446 9.49 -12.00 -35.80
CA GLU A 446 8.06 -12.36 -35.88
C GLU A 446 7.09 -11.18 -35.66
N ARG A 447 7.51 -10.13 -34.92
CA ARG A 447 6.62 -9.01 -34.57
C ARG A 447 6.49 -7.97 -35.67
N ASN A 448 7.56 -7.73 -36.43
CA ASN A 448 7.51 -6.85 -37.61
C ASN A 448 6.74 -7.52 -38.75
N ASP A 449 6.84 -8.84 -38.89
CA ASP A 449 6.10 -9.58 -39.93
C ASP A 449 4.58 -9.56 -39.74
N ARG A 450 4.08 -9.50 -38.49
CA ARG A 450 2.63 -9.40 -38.23
C ARG A 450 2.03 -8.05 -38.64
N VAL A 451 2.76 -6.94 -38.46
CA VAL A 451 2.31 -5.62 -38.94
C VAL A 451 2.34 -5.59 -40.46
N HIS A 452 3.40 -6.12 -41.09
CA HIS A 452 3.50 -6.27 -42.54
C HIS A 452 2.39 -7.17 -43.13
N GLN A 453 2.02 -8.28 -42.47
CA GLN A 453 0.92 -9.16 -42.90
C GLN A 453 -0.45 -8.46 -42.81
N LEU A 454 -0.68 -7.62 -41.80
CA LEU A 454 -1.93 -6.87 -41.65
C LEU A 454 -2.06 -5.74 -42.68
N THR A 455 -0.95 -5.06 -43.02
CA THR A 455 -0.95 -3.95 -43.99
C THR A 455 -0.81 -4.40 -45.45
N GLY A 456 -0.22 -5.57 -45.70
CA GLY A 456 0.02 -6.11 -47.05
C GLY A 456 -1.19 -6.69 -47.77
N LEU A 457 -2.34 -6.85 -47.09
CA LEU A 457 -3.55 -7.45 -47.66
C LEU A 457 -4.42 -6.49 -48.50
N GLY A 458 -4.03 -5.23 -48.65
CA GLY A 458 -4.72 -4.21 -49.45
C GLY A 458 -6.09 -3.78 -48.89
N ASN A 459 -6.44 -2.49 -49.06
CA ASN A 459 -7.71 -1.88 -48.62
C ASN A 459 -7.98 -1.96 -47.09
N ASN A 460 -7.13 -1.35 -46.29
CA ASN A 460 -7.40 -1.12 -44.86
C ASN A 460 -7.78 0.33 -44.57
N VAL A 461 -8.58 0.55 -43.53
CA VAL A 461 -8.87 1.86 -42.93
C VAL A 461 -8.14 1.94 -41.60
N LEU A 462 -7.26 2.92 -41.45
CA LEU A 462 -6.65 3.28 -40.17
C LEU A 462 -7.43 4.43 -39.54
N ARG A 463 -7.82 4.28 -38.29
CA ARG A 463 -8.37 5.33 -37.46
C ARG A 463 -7.44 5.60 -36.30
N ILE A 464 -7.07 6.86 -36.11
CA ILE A 464 -6.26 7.33 -34.99
C ILE A 464 -7.17 8.20 -34.12
N TYR A 465 -7.34 7.83 -32.86
CA TYR A 465 -8.05 8.60 -31.85
C TYR A 465 -7.04 9.28 -30.92
N LEU A 466 -7.34 10.52 -30.55
CA LEU A 466 -6.49 11.41 -29.75
C LEU A 466 -7.34 12.04 -28.64
N GLU A 467 -6.80 12.16 -27.43
CA GLU A 467 -7.38 12.92 -26.32
C GLU A 467 -6.32 13.84 -25.73
N ASP A 468 -6.70 15.09 -25.45
CA ASP A 468 -5.85 16.05 -24.75
C ASP A 468 -6.04 15.99 -23.23
N TRP A 469 -5.23 16.75 -22.50
CA TRP A 469 -5.26 16.74 -21.03
C TRP A 469 -6.49 17.43 -20.43
N GLU A 470 -7.28 18.11 -21.25
CA GLU A 470 -8.53 18.78 -20.88
C GLU A 470 -9.75 17.88 -21.15
N GLY A 471 -9.52 16.65 -21.66
CA GLY A 471 -10.58 15.69 -21.95
C GLY A 471 -11.25 15.88 -23.31
N ASN A 472 -10.76 16.81 -24.15
CA ASN A 472 -11.23 16.93 -25.52
C ASN A 472 -10.71 15.76 -26.34
N SER A 473 -11.50 15.27 -27.28
CA SER A 473 -11.09 14.18 -28.17
C SER A 473 -11.29 14.50 -29.65
N ARG A 474 -10.39 13.94 -30.47
CA ARG A 474 -10.42 14.03 -31.93
C ARG A 474 -10.05 12.68 -32.54
N TYR A 475 -10.39 12.49 -33.80
CA TYR A 475 -9.91 11.34 -34.55
C TYR A 475 -9.54 11.71 -35.98
N ALA A 476 -8.60 10.97 -36.56
CA ALA A 476 -8.22 11.02 -37.96
C ALA A 476 -8.49 9.67 -38.61
N VAL A 477 -8.92 9.68 -39.88
CA VAL A 477 -9.19 8.48 -40.67
C VAL A 477 -8.35 8.51 -41.94
N PHE A 478 -7.60 7.45 -42.19
CA PHE A 478 -6.74 7.29 -43.35
C PHE A 478 -7.23 6.11 -44.20
N ASN A 479 -7.55 6.41 -45.45
CA ASN A 479 -8.12 5.47 -46.42
C ASN A 479 -7.11 5.04 -47.51
N LYS A 480 -5.81 5.12 -47.23
CA LYS A 480 -4.75 4.81 -48.22
C LYS A 480 -4.15 3.43 -47.97
N ASN A 481 -3.68 2.79 -49.05
CA ASN A 481 -2.84 1.60 -48.94
C ASN A 481 -1.53 1.98 -48.24
N PHE A 482 -1.23 1.30 -47.13
CA PHE A 482 0.02 1.48 -46.41
C PHE A 482 1.13 0.75 -47.18
N LEU A 483 1.91 1.48 -47.96
CA LEU A 483 3.14 0.94 -48.52
C LEU A 483 4.17 0.91 -47.40
N ALA A 484 4.63 -0.29 -47.05
CA ALA A 484 5.77 -0.45 -46.17
C ALA A 484 7.02 -0.49 -47.05
N ASP A 485 7.74 0.62 -47.15
CA ASP A 485 9.10 0.57 -47.66
C ASP A 485 10.06 0.10 -46.54
N ARG A 486 11.12 -0.59 -46.94
CA ARG A 486 12.15 -1.14 -46.04
C ARG A 486 13.21 -0.11 -45.68
N GLN A 487 13.08 1.14 -46.14
CA GLN A 487 14.14 2.14 -46.06
C GLN A 487 14.00 3.05 -44.84
N ASN A 488 12.80 3.18 -44.25
CA ASN A 488 12.60 3.67 -42.88
C ASN A 488 13.24 5.02 -42.50
N ASP A 489 13.57 5.84 -43.49
CA ASP A 489 13.69 7.29 -43.47
C ASP A 489 13.75 7.71 -44.94
N GLY A 490 12.84 8.59 -45.38
CA GLY A 490 12.86 9.08 -46.77
C GLY A 490 14.07 9.99 -47.07
N ASP A 491 15.24 9.80 -46.46
CA ASP A 491 16.39 10.69 -46.55
C ASP A 491 17.53 10.08 -47.39
N GLY A 492 17.66 10.56 -48.61
CA GLY A 492 18.96 10.52 -49.31
C GLY A 492 20.04 11.40 -48.64
N LYS A 493 19.88 11.83 -47.37
CA LYS A 493 20.74 12.82 -46.68
C LYS A 493 20.80 12.66 -45.14
N GLY A 494 21.32 11.55 -44.64
CA GLY A 494 22.08 11.45 -43.38
C GLY A 494 21.48 12.05 -42.08
N ASN A 495 20.16 12.20 -41.96
CA ASN A 495 19.49 12.85 -40.84
C ASN A 495 18.55 11.86 -40.15
N ASN A 496 19.07 11.17 -39.13
CA ASN A 496 18.29 10.17 -38.39
C ASN A 496 17.31 10.84 -37.42
N CYS A 497 16.04 10.99 -37.84
CA CYS A 497 14.99 11.64 -37.06
C CYS A 497 14.79 10.99 -35.68
N ALA A 498 14.80 9.65 -35.62
CA ALA A 498 14.66 8.91 -34.38
C ALA A 498 15.81 9.14 -33.39
N LYS A 499 17.01 9.46 -33.89
CA LYS A 499 18.21 9.77 -33.09
C LYS A 499 18.29 11.25 -32.70
N ASN A 500 17.97 12.16 -33.63
CA ASN A 500 18.20 13.59 -33.49
C ASN A 500 17.02 14.34 -32.82
N HIS A 501 15.80 13.78 -32.88
CA HIS A 501 14.59 14.41 -32.35
C HIS A 501 13.96 13.66 -31.17
N TYR A 502 14.74 13.01 -30.31
CA TYR A 502 14.38 12.55 -28.94
C TYR A 502 13.06 11.76 -28.75
N GLY A 503 12.35 11.42 -29.82
CA GLY A 503 11.11 10.66 -29.88
C GLY A 503 11.39 9.27 -30.42
N GLY A 504 10.64 8.28 -29.94
CA GLY A 504 10.93 6.87 -30.15
C GLY A 504 10.90 6.42 -31.62
N PRO A 505 10.97 5.10 -31.87
CA PRO A 505 10.78 4.56 -33.20
C PRO A 505 9.39 4.95 -33.76
N TRP A 506 9.38 5.67 -34.88
CA TRP A 506 8.19 6.17 -35.57
C TRP A 506 8.40 6.24 -37.09
N TRP A 507 7.31 6.27 -37.86
CA TRP A 507 7.33 6.54 -39.31
C TRP A 507 7.45 8.05 -39.55
N TYR A 508 8.68 8.56 -39.47
CA TYR A 508 8.96 9.97 -39.67
C TYR A 508 8.79 10.38 -41.14
N SER A 509 8.24 11.58 -41.37
CA SER A 509 8.30 12.23 -42.68
C SER A 509 9.71 12.79 -42.93
N TYR A 510 9.97 13.19 -44.18
CA TYR A 510 11.24 13.81 -44.61
C TYR A 510 11.76 14.95 -43.71
N SER A 511 10.88 15.67 -43.02
CA SER A 511 11.19 16.80 -42.14
C SER A 511 11.28 16.45 -40.64
N CYS A 512 11.28 15.16 -40.28
CA CYS A 512 11.29 14.67 -38.88
C CYS A 512 10.13 15.17 -38.00
N GLY A 513 9.06 15.73 -38.57
CA GLY A 513 8.10 16.45 -37.74
C GLY A 513 6.74 16.63 -38.39
N TYR A 514 5.78 15.84 -37.91
CA TYR A 514 4.33 16.12 -37.89
C TYR A 514 3.61 15.30 -36.81
N SER A 515 4.13 14.11 -36.47
CA SER A 515 3.62 13.26 -35.40
C SER A 515 4.70 12.36 -34.84
N ASP A 516 4.53 11.97 -33.58
CA ASP A 516 5.19 10.85 -32.93
C ASP A 516 4.24 10.34 -31.84
N LEU A 517 3.40 9.36 -32.16
CA LEU A 517 2.46 8.81 -31.16
C LEU A 517 3.12 7.80 -30.22
N ASN A 518 4.39 7.45 -30.48
CA ASN A 518 5.20 6.56 -29.64
C ASN A 518 6.20 7.35 -28.78
N GLY A 519 6.14 8.68 -28.80
CA GLY A 519 7.05 9.55 -28.06
C GLY A 519 6.86 9.47 -26.54
N GLU A 520 7.77 10.11 -25.81
CA GLU A 520 7.75 10.12 -24.35
C GLU A 520 6.44 10.69 -23.80
N TYR A 521 5.90 10.05 -22.76
CA TYR A 521 4.62 10.47 -22.19
C TYR A 521 4.81 11.65 -21.22
N VAL A 522 4.50 12.87 -21.67
CA VAL A 522 4.67 14.10 -20.88
C VAL A 522 3.35 14.49 -20.20
N LYS A 523 3.32 14.37 -18.86
CA LYS A 523 2.13 14.66 -18.05
C LYS A 523 1.74 16.15 -18.12
N GLY A 524 0.45 16.41 -18.34
CA GLY A 524 -0.08 17.78 -18.45
C GLY A 524 0.12 18.45 -19.81
N GLY A 525 0.83 17.81 -20.75
CA GLY A 525 0.88 18.17 -22.16
C GLY A 525 1.65 19.43 -22.52
N LYS A 526 1.96 20.33 -21.58
CA LYS A 526 2.67 21.59 -21.82
C LYS A 526 4.19 21.45 -21.57
N GLY A 527 4.98 22.37 -22.13
CA GLY A 527 6.43 22.43 -21.91
C GLY A 527 7.25 21.51 -22.79
N VAL A 528 6.65 20.93 -23.83
CA VAL A 528 7.36 20.09 -24.80
C VAL A 528 8.17 20.98 -25.75
N SER A 529 9.49 20.82 -25.75
CA SER A 529 10.39 21.48 -26.69
C SER A 529 10.89 20.49 -27.75
N GLY A 530 10.92 20.92 -29.01
CA GLY A 530 11.50 20.14 -30.11
C GLY A 530 10.78 18.83 -30.45
N GLY A 531 9.50 18.67 -30.10
CA GLY A 531 8.71 17.48 -30.43
C GLY A 531 8.82 16.32 -29.46
N LYS A 532 9.41 16.54 -28.27
CA LYS A 532 9.57 15.53 -27.22
C LYS A 532 8.27 15.22 -26.49
N GLY A 533 7.44 14.38 -27.08
CA GLY A 533 6.19 14.00 -26.48
C GLY A 533 5.39 13.04 -27.34
N VAL A 534 4.19 12.71 -26.90
CA VAL A 534 3.20 12.06 -27.76
C VAL A 534 2.59 13.12 -28.68
N ILE A 535 3.18 13.34 -29.85
CA ILE A 535 2.90 14.50 -30.71
C ILE A 535 1.92 14.16 -31.83
N TRP A 536 0.92 15.04 -32.01
CA TRP A 536 0.12 15.14 -33.22
C TRP A 536 -0.13 16.61 -33.60
N SER A 537 0.72 17.14 -34.48
CA SER A 537 0.70 18.56 -34.87
C SER A 537 -0.53 18.97 -35.68
N GLY A 538 -1.25 18.01 -36.26
CA GLY A 538 -2.47 18.29 -37.03
C GLY A 538 -3.67 18.72 -36.17
N TRP A 539 -3.56 18.64 -34.84
CA TRP A 539 -4.61 19.10 -33.93
C TRP A 539 -4.10 20.12 -32.90
N LYS A 540 -3.02 19.80 -32.19
CA LYS A 540 -2.33 20.74 -31.28
C LYS A 540 -0.98 21.12 -31.89
N THR A 541 -0.16 21.90 -31.18
CA THR A 541 1.17 22.29 -31.66
C THR A 541 2.21 21.19 -31.45
N PHE A 542 3.38 21.35 -32.06
CA PHE A 542 4.56 20.48 -31.84
C PHE A 542 5.13 20.59 -30.41
N SER A 543 4.57 21.48 -29.59
CA SER A 543 4.90 21.71 -28.18
C SER A 543 3.84 21.17 -27.22
N TYR A 544 2.93 20.32 -27.71
CA TYR A 544 1.87 19.73 -26.92
C TYR A 544 1.86 18.20 -26.99
N SER A 545 2.00 17.53 -25.85
CA SER A 545 1.91 16.07 -25.74
C SER A 545 0.49 15.63 -25.43
N MET A 546 -0.03 14.68 -26.21
CA MET A 546 -1.37 14.10 -26.03
C MET A 546 -1.44 13.28 -24.73
N LYS A 547 -2.65 13.18 -24.18
CA LYS A 547 -2.97 12.35 -23.00
C LYS A 547 -3.32 10.93 -23.41
N VAL A 548 -4.07 10.75 -24.50
CA VAL A 548 -4.44 9.41 -25.00
C VAL A 548 -4.24 9.38 -26.50
N THR A 549 -3.67 8.28 -26.99
CA THR A 549 -3.61 7.96 -28.41
C THR A 549 -4.01 6.51 -28.63
N LYS A 550 -4.92 6.26 -29.57
CA LYS A 550 -5.38 4.91 -29.91
C LYS A 550 -5.42 4.76 -31.42
N MET A 551 -4.59 3.87 -31.96
CA MET A 551 -4.58 3.51 -33.38
C MET A 551 -5.36 2.22 -33.59
N MET A 552 -6.24 2.20 -34.58
CA MET A 552 -7.13 1.07 -34.88
C MET A 552 -7.15 0.85 -36.39
N ILE A 553 -6.95 -0.38 -36.83
CA ILE A 553 -7.03 -0.75 -38.23
C ILE A 553 -8.19 -1.73 -38.43
N ARG A 554 -8.93 -1.58 -39.53
CA ARG A 554 -9.89 -2.59 -39.99
C ARG A 554 -9.78 -2.74 -41.50
N LYS A 555 -10.15 -3.90 -42.02
CA LYS A 555 -10.36 -4.06 -43.45
C LYS A 555 -11.50 -3.13 -43.89
N LYS A 556 -11.34 -2.50 -45.04
CA LYS A 556 -12.41 -1.67 -45.63
C LYS A 556 -13.59 -2.51 -46.05
#